data_AF-A0A531KNF0-F1
#
_entry.id   AF-A0A531KNF0-F1
#
_cell.length_a   1.000
_cell.length_b   1.000
_cell.length_c   1.000
_cell.angle_alpha   90.00
_cell.angle_beta   90.00
_cell.angle_gamma   90.00
#
_symmetry.space_group_name_H-M   'P 1'
#
loop_
_entity.id
_entity.type
_entity.pdbx_description
1 polymer ?
#
loop_
_entity_poly.entity_id
_entity_poly.type
_entity_poly.pdbx_seq_one_letter_code
_entity_poly.pdbx_strand_id
1 'polypeptide(L)'
;MLFDYIIVGGGSSGCVMANRLSANGTRVLLIEAGPDFCPDAIPDDILDGDPTRAYYNPRYQWPSLSATIVQDVSRRTHYEQARVMGGGSSINAQVANRGAPGDYDEWASCGATGWDWEGVLPYFRRLECDLDFNNEFHGNDGPLPIRRVSKAEWSGFIRAASNALEDNGIPFRPD
;
A
#
# COMPACT_ATOMS: atom_id res chain seq x y z
N MET A 1 28.09 -17.39 2.12
CA MET A 1 26.94 -17.76 1.25
C MET A 1 26.86 -16.75 0.13
N LEU A 2 26.56 -17.16 -1.10
CA LEU A 2 26.47 -16.28 -2.27
C LEU A 2 24.98 -16.06 -2.60
N PHE A 3 24.57 -14.81 -2.80
CA PHE A 3 23.20 -14.43 -3.20
C PHE A 3 23.28 -13.68 -4.53
N ASP A 4 22.25 -13.80 -5.35
CA ASP A 4 22.16 -13.11 -6.64
C ASP A 4 21.53 -11.71 -6.45
N TYR A 5 20.62 -11.57 -5.47
CA TYR A 5 20.04 -10.29 -5.07
C TYR A 5 20.06 -10.14 -3.56
N ILE A 6 20.32 -8.92 -3.11
CA ILE A 6 20.13 -8.49 -1.72
C ILE A 6 19.09 -7.37 -1.73
N ILE A 7 17.98 -7.59 -1.03
CA ILE A 7 16.91 -6.63 -0.87
C ILE A 7 17.00 -6.06 0.54
N VAL A 8 17.15 -4.75 0.65
CA VAL A 8 17.25 -4.03 1.92
C VAL A 8 15.90 -3.38 2.20
N GLY A 9 15.21 -3.90 3.22
CA GLY A 9 13.85 -3.54 3.61
C GLY A 9 12.83 -4.58 3.17
N GLY A 10 12.20 -5.24 4.14
CA GLY A 10 11.06 -6.14 3.98
C GLY A 10 9.72 -5.42 4.05
N GLY A 11 9.64 -4.24 3.43
CA GLY A 11 8.39 -3.49 3.29
C GLY A 11 7.53 -3.99 2.12
N SER A 12 6.46 -3.25 1.80
CA SER A 12 5.51 -3.63 0.74
C SER A 12 6.18 -3.90 -0.61
N SER A 13 7.10 -3.04 -1.07
CA SER A 13 7.87 -3.28 -2.30
C SER A 13 8.91 -4.40 -2.14
N GLY A 14 9.59 -4.45 -0.99
CA GLY A 14 10.62 -5.44 -0.69
C GLY A 14 10.09 -6.88 -0.68
N CYS A 15 8.96 -7.12 -0.03
CA CYS A 15 8.28 -8.41 -0.02
C CYS A 15 7.85 -8.83 -1.43
N VAL A 16 7.29 -7.91 -2.23
CA VAL A 16 6.90 -8.19 -3.62
C VAL A 16 8.13 -8.54 -4.47
N MET A 17 9.21 -7.76 -4.37
CA MET A 17 10.46 -8.04 -5.09
C MET A 17 11.06 -9.39 -4.69
N ALA A 18 11.12 -9.69 -3.38
CA ALA A 18 11.68 -10.94 -2.88
C ALA A 18 10.90 -12.15 -3.41
N ASN A 19 9.56 -12.09 -3.34
CA ASN A 19 8.69 -13.13 -3.87
C ASN A 19 8.89 -13.33 -5.38
N ARG A 20 8.89 -12.25 -6.17
CA ARG A 20 8.99 -12.35 -7.64
C ARG A 20 10.37 -12.79 -8.12
N LEU A 21 11.45 -12.31 -7.51
CA LEU A 21 12.82 -12.68 -7.88
C LEU A 21 13.14 -14.12 -7.49
N SER A 22 12.71 -14.57 -6.30
CA SER A 22 12.98 -15.94 -5.83
C SER A 22 12.18 -17.01 -6.56
N ALA A 23 11.10 -16.65 -7.26
CA ALA A 23 10.24 -17.60 -7.97
C ALA A 23 10.95 -18.41 -9.08
N ASN A 24 12.10 -17.94 -9.59
CA ASN A 24 12.80 -18.54 -10.75
C ASN A 24 14.18 -19.13 -10.40
N GLY A 25 14.34 -19.70 -9.19
CA GLY A 25 15.58 -20.39 -8.78
C GLY A 25 16.75 -19.48 -8.41
N THR A 26 16.51 -18.17 -8.38
CA THR A 26 17.45 -17.15 -7.92
C THR A 26 17.56 -17.15 -6.40
N ARG A 27 18.77 -16.98 -5.87
CA ARG A 27 19.02 -16.85 -4.43
C ARG A 27 18.88 -15.39 -4.00
N VAL A 28 17.86 -15.12 -3.20
CA VAL A 28 17.55 -13.78 -2.70
C VAL A 28 17.79 -13.72 -1.19
N LEU A 29 18.50 -12.69 -0.74
CA LEU A 29 18.57 -12.31 0.67
C LEU A 29 17.67 -11.11 0.90
N LEU A 30 16.65 -11.26 1.75
CA LEU A 30 15.83 -10.15 2.24
C LEU A 30 16.29 -9.77 3.65
N ILE A 31 16.56 -8.49 3.88
CA ILE A 31 17.00 -7.97 5.18
C ILE A 31 15.96 -6.95 5.65
N GLU A 32 15.32 -7.22 6.79
CA GLU A 32 14.39 -6.30 7.44
C GLU A 32 14.95 -5.87 8.80
N ALA A 33 14.76 -4.58 9.15
CA ALA A 33 15.28 -4.00 10.39
C ALA A 33 14.31 -4.16 11.58
N GLY A 34 13.03 -4.35 11.29
CA GLY A 34 11.97 -4.60 12.25
C GLY A 34 11.82 -6.06 12.66
N PRO A 35 10.91 -6.33 13.59
CA PRO A 35 10.56 -7.70 13.94
C PRO A 35 9.97 -8.43 12.74
N ASP A 36 10.38 -9.70 12.59
CA ASP A 36 9.76 -10.70 11.74
C ASP A 36 8.95 -11.64 12.62
N PHE A 37 7.77 -12.02 12.16
CA PHE A 37 6.84 -12.88 12.88
C PHE A 37 6.56 -14.11 12.04
N CYS A 38 6.63 -15.28 12.67
CA CYS A 38 6.21 -16.51 11.99
C CYS A 38 4.73 -16.37 11.58
N PRO A 39 4.32 -16.94 10.41
CA PRO A 39 2.94 -16.82 9.92
C PRO A 39 1.87 -17.30 10.91
N ASP A 40 2.19 -18.21 11.81
CA ASP A 40 1.32 -18.75 12.87
C ASP A 40 1.38 -17.97 14.20
N ALA A 41 2.21 -16.93 14.25
CA ALA A 41 2.47 -16.10 15.44
C ALA A 41 2.45 -14.60 15.13
N ILE A 42 1.70 -14.19 14.09
CA ILE A 42 1.48 -12.77 13.80
C ILE A 42 0.70 -12.16 14.97
N PRO A 43 1.18 -11.03 15.55
CA PRO A 43 0.48 -10.32 16.61
C PRO A 43 -0.97 -9.96 16.24
N ASP A 44 -1.85 -10.02 17.23
CA ASP A 44 -3.27 -9.75 17.08
C ASP A 44 -3.57 -8.29 16.70
N ASP A 45 -2.69 -7.35 17.02
CA ASP A 45 -2.80 -5.96 16.58
C ASP A 45 -2.52 -5.76 15.08
N ILE A 46 -1.62 -6.54 14.49
CA ILE A 46 -1.36 -6.56 13.04
C ILE A 46 -2.49 -7.26 12.27
N LEU A 47 -3.10 -8.29 12.88
CA LEU A 47 -4.25 -9.01 12.30
C LEU A 47 -5.58 -8.24 12.43
N ASP A 48 -5.58 -7.14 13.19
CA ASP A 48 -6.77 -6.34 13.43
C ASP A 48 -7.17 -5.55 12.17
N GLY A 49 -8.48 -5.50 11.89
CA GLY A 49 -9.01 -4.65 10.82
C GLY A 49 -9.03 -3.16 11.22
N ASP A 50 -8.96 -2.85 12.52
CA ASP A 50 -8.66 -1.51 12.99
C ASP A 50 -7.13 -1.31 13.02
N PRO A 51 -6.56 -0.53 12.08
CA PRO A 51 -5.12 -0.36 11.99
C PRO A 51 -4.55 0.43 13.17
N THR A 52 -5.38 1.13 13.96
CA THR A 52 -4.96 2.06 15.01
C THR A 52 -4.01 1.41 16.02
N ARG A 53 -4.29 0.17 16.41
CA ARG A 53 -3.48 -0.56 17.39
C ARG A 53 -2.06 -0.80 16.87
N ALA A 54 -1.92 -1.32 15.65
CA ALA A 54 -0.61 -1.57 15.05
C ALA A 54 0.07 -0.27 14.60
N TYR A 55 -0.68 0.66 14.01
CA TYR A 55 -0.17 1.92 13.50
C TYR A 55 0.53 2.74 14.60
N TYR A 56 -0.07 2.84 15.79
CA TYR A 56 0.51 3.56 16.94
C TYR A 56 1.36 2.69 17.86
N ASN A 57 1.64 1.43 17.50
CA ASN A 57 2.51 0.58 18.31
C ASN A 57 3.98 0.97 18.06
N PRO A 58 4.71 1.52 19.06
CA PRO A 58 6.09 1.96 18.88
C PRO A 58 7.05 0.80 18.55
N ARG A 59 6.65 -0.46 18.78
CA ARG A 59 7.42 -1.64 18.39
C ARG A 59 7.61 -1.74 16.88
N TYR A 60 6.65 -1.24 16.10
CA TYR A 60 6.62 -1.34 14.64
C TYR A 60 7.06 -0.06 13.94
N GLN A 61 7.65 0.89 14.68
CA GLN A 61 8.04 2.19 14.14
C GLN A 61 9.55 2.41 14.24
N TRP A 62 10.05 3.34 13.43
CA TRP A 62 11.38 3.92 13.59
C TRP A 62 11.35 5.00 14.67
N PRO A 63 11.84 4.75 15.91
CA PRO A 63 11.56 5.64 17.05
C PRO A 63 12.20 7.04 16.93
N SER A 64 13.31 7.14 16.20
CA SER A 64 14.09 8.38 16.10
C SER A 64 13.99 9.04 14.71
N LEU A 65 13.04 8.62 13.88
CA LEU A 65 12.86 9.22 12.57
C LEU A 65 12.10 10.54 12.72
N SER A 66 12.69 11.62 12.19
CA SER A 66 12.09 12.95 12.24
C SER A 66 12.24 13.63 10.90
N ALA A 67 11.20 14.34 10.47
CA ALA A 67 11.18 15.15 9.27
C ALA A 67 10.82 16.60 9.61
N THR A 68 11.09 17.48 8.65
CA THR A 68 10.78 18.90 8.74
C THR A 68 9.89 19.25 7.57
N ILE A 69 8.79 19.94 7.84
CA ILE A 69 7.89 20.42 6.79
C ILE A 69 8.58 21.60 6.10
N VAL A 70 8.68 21.59 4.78
CA VAL A 70 9.47 22.55 3.98
C VAL A 70 9.21 24.02 4.35
N GLN A 71 7.99 24.35 4.78
CA GLN A 71 7.57 25.71 5.14
C GLN A 71 7.94 26.13 6.57
N ASP A 72 8.24 25.19 7.47
CA ASP A 72 8.62 25.46 8.87
C ASP A 72 9.87 24.67 9.23
N VAL A 73 11.02 25.20 8.82
CA VAL A 73 12.34 24.60 9.10
C VAL A 73 12.69 24.59 10.59
N SER A 74 11.95 25.30 11.43
CA SER A 74 12.23 25.42 12.86
C SER A 74 11.70 24.24 13.68
N ARG A 75 10.77 23.45 13.13
CA ARG A 75 10.14 22.33 13.83
C ARG A 75 10.45 20.99 13.17
N ARG A 76 11.12 20.11 13.93
CA ARG A 76 11.19 18.69 13.61
C ARG A 76 9.99 17.98 14.22
N THR A 77 9.33 17.16 13.42
CA THR A 77 8.22 16.30 13.84
C THR A 77 8.62 14.85 13.62
N HIS A 78 8.14 13.96 14.49
CA HIS A 78 8.31 12.52 14.29
C HIS A 78 7.73 12.11 12.93
N TYR A 79 8.49 11.36 12.15
CA TYR A 79 8.06 10.90 10.84
C TYR A 79 7.69 9.41 10.94
N GLU A 80 6.39 9.16 10.94
CA GLU A 80 5.81 7.84 11.06
C GLU A 80 6.28 6.96 9.90
N GLN A 81 7.10 5.97 10.19
CA GLN A 81 7.58 5.00 9.21
C GLN A 81 7.63 3.61 9.84
N ALA A 82 7.02 2.65 9.14
CA ALA A 82 6.99 1.28 9.57
C ALA A 82 8.38 0.63 9.63
N ARG A 83 8.57 -0.21 10.63
CA ARG A 83 9.76 -1.02 10.94
C ARG A 83 9.28 -2.37 11.48
N VAL A 84 8.80 -3.22 10.58
CA VAL A 84 8.27 -4.57 10.81
C VAL A 84 8.25 -5.29 9.46
N MET A 85 8.31 -6.62 9.42
CA MET A 85 8.09 -7.37 8.17
C MET A 85 6.72 -7.04 7.55
N GLY A 86 6.72 -6.81 6.23
CA GLY A 86 5.64 -6.20 5.45
C GLY A 86 5.67 -4.66 5.44
N GLY A 87 6.38 -4.03 6.38
CA GLY A 87 6.52 -2.58 6.49
C GLY A 87 5.18 -1.88 6.60
N GLY A 88 4.96 -0.85 5.77
CA GLY A 88 3.73 -0.05 5.81
C GLY A 88 2.47 -0.90 5.63
N SER A 89 2.50 -1.95 4.81
CA SER A 89 1.31 -2.79 4.59
C SER A 89 0.91 -3.65 5.79
N SER A 90 1.77 -3.80 6.81
CA SER A 90 1.42 -4.51 8.04
C SER A 90 0.71 -3.62 9.06
N ILE A 91 0.72 -2.30 8.87
CA ILE A 91 0.20 -1.33 9.85
C ILE A 91 -0.63 -0.19 9.22
N ASN A 92 -0.89 -0.23 7.90
CA ASN A 92 -1.62 0.84 7.21
C ASN A 92 -3.14 0.69 7.35
N ALA A 93 -3.87 1.70 6.88
CA ALA A 93 -5.33 1.71 6.90
C ALA A 93 -6.02 0.83 5.84
N GLN A 94 -5.26 -0.06 5.17
CA GLN A 94 -5.79 -1.02 4.19
C GLN A 94 -6.57 -0.38 3.02
N VAL A 95 -6.30 0.90 2.74
CA VAL A 95 -6.87 1.62 1.60
C VAL A 95 -6.05 1.32 0.35
N ALA A 96 -6.72 0.87 -0.70
CA ALA A 96 -6.13 0.63 -2.01
C ALA A 96 -6.67 1.65 -3.02
N ASN A 97 -5.85 2.64 -3.35
CA ASN A 97 -6.15 3.65 -4.37
C ASN A 97 -5.04 3.63 -5.42
N ARG A 98 -5.40 3.75 -6.69
CA ARG A 98 -4.46 4.06 -7.77
C ARG A 98 -4.36 5.58 -7.94
N GLY A 99 -3.25 6.04 -8.52
CA GLY A 99 -3.16 7.41 -9.03
C GLY A 99 -4.07 7.61 -10.25
N ALA A 100 -4.28 8.87 -10.63
CA ALA A 100 -4.90 9.19 -11.90
C ALA A 100 -3.93 8.88 -13.05
N PRO A 101 -4.42 8.58 -14.27
CA PRO A 101 -3.55 8.36 -15.44
C PRO A 101 -2.49 9.44 -15.64
N GLY A 102 -2.88 10.71 -15.45
CA GLY A 102 -1.99 11.86 -15.56
C GLY A 102 -0.80 11.85 -14.58
N ASP A 103 -0.94 11.24 -13.41
CA ASP A 103 0.15 11.13 -12.43
C ASP A 103 1.30 10.27 -12.99
N TYR A 104 0.96 9.21 -13.74
CA TYR A 104 1.92 8.29 -14.36
C TYR A 104 2.48 8.85 -15.66
N ASP A 105 1.63 9.50 -16.47
CA ASP A 105 2.08 10.19 -17.69
C ASP A 105 3.07 11.31 -17.35
N GLU A 106 2.90 11.99 -16.21
CA GLU A 106 3.87 12.95 -15.70
C GLU A 106 5.22 12.28 -15.41
N TRP A 107 5.25 11.10 -14.78
CA TRP A 107 6.50 10.37 -14.54
C TRP A 107 7.24 10.06 -15.84
N ALA A 108 6.52 9.56 -16.85
CA ALA A 108 7.08 9.31 -18.16
C ALA A 108 7.64 10.60 -18.80
N SER A 109 6.92 11.71 -18.69
CA SER A 109 7.38 13.02 -19.20
C SER A 109 8.65 13.52 -18.49
N CYS A 110 8.84 13.15 -17.22
CA CYS A 110 10.03 13.44 -16.43
C CYS A 110 11.20 12.47 -16.68
N GLY A 111 11.06 11.54 -17.63
CA GLY A 111 12.10 10.62 -18.06
C GLY A 111 12.00 9.20 -17.52
N ALA A 112 10.93 8.87 -16.76
CA ALA A 112 10.64 7.49 -16.37
C ALA A 112 9.95 6.74 -17.53
N THR A 113 10.66 6.57 -18.65
CA THR A 113 10.12 5.93 -19.87
C THR A 113 9.51 4.56 -19.54
N GLY A 114 8.27 4.34 -20.01
CA GLY A 114 7.50 3.10 -19.76
C GLY A 114 6.75 3.06 -18.44
N TRP A 115 6.75 4.15 -17.67
CA TRP A 115 5.94 4.33 -16.45
C TRP A 115 4.74 5.27 -16.67
N ASP A 116 4.31 5.48 -17.91
CA ASP A 116 3.03 6.12 -18.24
C ASP A 116 1.86 5.21 -17.86
N TRP A 117 0.62 5.72 -17.94
CA TRP A 117 -0.57 4.97 -17.56
C TRP A 117 -0.68 3.62 -18.29
N GLU A 118 -0.41 3.60 -19.60
CA GLU A 118 -0.44 2.38 -20.41
C GLU A 118 0.63 1.37 -19.97
N GLY A 119 1.81 1.83 -19.58
CA GLY A 119 2.91 1.01 -19.08
C GLY A 119 2.64 0.39 -17.71
N VAL A 120 1.99 1.12 -16.80
CA VAL A 120 1.74 0.64 -15.42
C VAL A 120 0.44 -0.17 -15.28
N LEU A 121 -0.58 0.08 -16.12
CA LEU A 121 -1.89 -0.58 -16.00
C LEU A 121 -1.81 -2.12 -15.99
N PRO A 122 -1.00 -2.78 -16.86
CA PRO A 122 -0.85 -4.24 -16.80
C PRO A 122 -0.32 -4.75 -15.45
N TYR A 123 0.52 -3.96 -14.77
CA TYR A 123 1.07 -4.32 -13.45
C TYR A 123 0.06 -4.11 -12.33
N PHE A 124 -0.77 -3.06 -12.40
CA PHE A 124 -1.89 -2.91 -11.46
C PHE A 124 -2.87 -4.07 -11.56
N ARG A 125 -3.24 -4.45 -12.79
CA ARG A 125 -4.10 -5.62 -13.02
C ARG A 125 -3.45 -6.90 -12.51
N ARG A 126 -2.17 -7.12 -12.76
CA ARG A 126 -1.45 -8.31 -12.26
C ARG A 126 -1.31 -8.36 -10.74
N LEU A 127 -1.38 -7.22 -10.06
CA LEU A 127 -1.22 -7.12 -8.61
C LEU A 127 -2.50 -7.52 -7.87
N GLU A 128 -3.66 -7.21 -8.42
CA GLU A 128 -4.95 -7.30 -7.71
C GLU A 128 -5.80 -8.51 -8.11
N CYS A 129 -6.65 -8.92 -7.16
CA CYS A 129 -7.85 -9.73 -7.38
C CYS A 129 -9.04 -8.87 -6.94
N ASP A 130 -9.60 -8.12 -7.87
CA ASP A 130 -10.78 -7.29 -7.63
C ASP A 130 -12.04 -8.17 -7.55
N LEU A 131 -12.76 -8.07 -6.44
CA LEU A 131 -13.93 -8.89 -6.14
C LEU A 131 -15.23 -8.23 -6.63
N ASP A 132 -15.19 -6.95 -7.02
CA ASP A 132 -16.37 -6.17 -7.39
C ASP A 132 -16.38 -5.83 -8.90
N PHE A 133 -15.22 -5.69 -9.52
CA PHE A 133 -15.08 -5.32 -10.93
C PHE A 133 -14.29 -6.34 -11.76
N ASN A 134 -14.74 -6.55 -13.00
CA ASN A 134 -14.06 -7.40 -13.98
C ASN A 134 -14.15 -6.75 -15.37
N ASN A 135 -13.29 -5.76 -15.62
CA ASN A 135 -13.22 -5.01 -16.87
C ASN A 135 -11.77 -4.85 -17.34
N GLU A 136 -11.53 -4.03 -18.36
CA GLU A 136 -10.20 -3.80 -18.93
C GLU A 136 -9.19 -3.12 -17.98
N PHE A 137 -9.67 -2.50 -16.90
CA PHE A 137 -8.86 -1.82 -15.90
C PHE A 137 -8.54 -2.66 -14.66
N HIS A 138 -9.27 -3.76 -14.44
CA HIS A 138 -9.11 -4.58 -13.22
C HIS A 138 -8.50 -5.96 -13.49
N GLY A 139 -7.80 -6.47 -12.48
CA GLY A 139 -7.34 -7.85 -12.40
C GLY A 139 -8.22 -8.69 -11.47
N ASN A 140 -8.27 -10.00 -11.70
CA ASN A 140 -9.09 -10.91 -10.88
C ASN A 140 -8.32 -12.16 -10.40
N ASP A 141 -7.01 -12.21 -10.63
CA ASP A 141 -6.13 -13.35 -10.37
C ASP A 141 -4.86 -13.00 -9.58
N GLY A 142 -4.66 -11.71 -9.29
CA GLY A 142 -3.52 -11.22 -8.52
C GLY A 142 -3.58 -11.60 -7.04
N PRO A 143 -2.45 -11.49 -6.30
CA PRO A 143 -2.37 -11.93 -4.92
C PRO A 143 -3.07 -11.01 -3.91
N LEU A 144 -3.43 -9.77 -4.27
CA LEU A 144 -4.04 -8.81 -3.35
C LEU A 144 -5.56 -8.72 -3.58
N PRO A 145 -6.41 -9.23 -2.66
CA PRO A 145 -7.85 -9.09 -2.79
C PRO A 145 -8.25 -7.62 -2.58
N ILE A 146 -9.05 -7.08 -3.49
CA ILE A 146 -9.59 -5.74 -3.41
C ILE A 146 -11.11 -5.82 -3.37
N ARG A 147 -11.73 -5.10 -2.44
CA ARG A 147 -13.18 -4.94 -2.34
C ARG A 147 -13.54 -3.54 -1.87
N ARG A 148 -14.69 -3.04 -2.29
CA ARG A 148 -15.30 -1.81 -1.82
C ARG A 148 -16.23 -2.12 -0.66
N VAL A 149 -16.34 -1.19 0.29
CA VAL A 149 -17.34 -1.28 1.36
C VAL A 149 -18.70 -0.94 0.75
N SER A 150 -19.65 -1.88 0.82
CA SER A 150 -20.95 -1.70 0.18
C SER A 150 -21.72 -0.55 0.83
N LYS A 151 -22.56 0.16 0.06
CA LYS A 151 -23.42 1.24 0.60
C LYS A 151 -24.31 0.76 1.76
N ALA A 152 -24.64 -0.53 1.83
CA ALA A 152 -25.42 -1.13 2.91
C ALA A 152 -24.66 -1.15 4.25
N GLU A 153 -23.32 -1.20 4.21
CA GLU A 153 -22.44 -1.21 5.38
C GLU A 153 -22.03 0.22 5.81
N TRP A 154 -22.40 1.24 5.04
CA TRP A 154 -22.04 2.62 5.35
C TRP A 154 -22.70 3.10 6.64
N SER A 155 -21.88 3.71 7.50
CA SER A 155 -22.38 4.41 8.68
C SER A 155 -23.34 5.54 8.29
N GLY A 156 -24.15 6.00 9.24
CA GLY A 156 -25.05 7.14 9.01
C GLY A 156 -24.30 8.40 8.57
N PHE A 157 -23.09 8.60 9.10
CA PHE A 157 -22.22 9.72 8.74
C PHE A 157 -21.76 9.65 7.27
N ILE A 158 -21.27 8.50 6.82
CA ILE A 158 -20.80 8.33 5.42
C ILE A 158 -21.95 8.50 4.43
N ARG A 159 -23.14 7.98 4.76
CA ARG A 159 -24.35 8.20 3.93
C ARG A 159 -24.73 9.67 3.85
N ALA A 160 -24.73 10.39 4.97
CA ALA A 160 -25.04 11.82 4.99
C ALA A 160 -24.01 12.63 4.18
N ALA A 161 -22.72 12.31 4.30
CA ALA A 161 -21.65 12.95 3.53
C ALA A 161 -21.80 12.69 2.02
N SER A 162 -22.10 11.45 1.62
CA SER A 162 -22.35 11.11 0.20
C SER A 162 -23.54 11.87 -0.37
N ASN A 163 -24.66 11.95 0.37
CA ASN A 163 -25.84 12.69 -0.09
C ASN A 163 -25.54 14.18 -0.25
N ALA A 164 -24.81 14.77 0.70
CA ALA A 164 -24.42 16.18 0.60
C ALA A 164 -23.52 16.46 -0.62
N LEU A 165 -22.63 15.55 -0.98
CA LEU A 165 -21.81 15.67 -2.19
C LEU A 165 -22.67 15.57 -3.46
N GLU A 166 -23.61 14.63 -3.50
CA GLU A 166 -24.56 14.48 -4.62
C GLU A 166 -25.42 15.74 -4.80
N ASP A 167 -25.93 16.31 -3.71
CA ASP A 167 -26.70 17.57 -3.72
C ASP A 167 -25.89 18.76 -4.26
N ASN A 168 -24.55 18.69 -4.16
CA ASN A 168 -23.61 19.68 -4.70
C ASN A 168 -23.08 19.30 -6.10
N GLY A 169 -23.69 18.32 -6.76
CA GLY A 169 -23.34 17.91 -8.13
C GLY A 169 -22.10 17.04 -8.24
N ILE A 170 -21.63 16.44 -7.15
CA ILE A 170 -20.51 15.49 -7.12
C ILE A 170 -21.11 14.09 -6.94
N PRO A 171 -21.40 13.36 -8.04
CA PRO A 171 -22.08 12.08 -7.95
C PRO A 171 -21.16 11.00 -7.38
N PHE A 172 -21.76 10.05 -6.66
CA PHE A 172 -21.06 8.83 -6.26
C PHE A 172 -20.51 8.07 -7.47
N ARG A 173 -19.28 7.57 -7.34
CA ARG A 173 -18.64 6.66 -8.30
C ARG A 173 -18.42 5.30 -7.63
N PRO A 174 -18.87 4.21 -8.25
CA PRO A 174 -18.72 2.87 -7.69
C PRO A 174 -17.27 2.36 -7.80
N ASP A 175 -16.49 2.93 -8.71
CA ASP A 175 -15.04 2.76 -8.91
C ASP A 175 -14.39 4.14 -9.07
#